data_AF-A0A920L768-F1
#
_entry.id   AF-A0A920L768-F1
#
_cell.length_a   1.000
_cell.length_b   1.000
_cell.length_c   1.000
_cell.angle_alpha   90.00
_cell.angle_beta   90.00
_cell.angle_gamma   90.00
#
_symmetry.space_group_name_H-M   'P 1'
#
loop_
_entity.id
_entity.type
_entity.pdbx_description
1 polymer ?
#
loop_
_entity_poly.entity_id
_entity_poly.type
_entity_poly.pdbx_seq_one_letter_code
_entity_poly.pdbx_strand_id
1 'polypeptide(L)' 'MDLEQPENIVAVRIDSKTGLLASPKTKKTITEIFRKEHVPNTFSEGSNILQKKEEEITTPELIF' A
#
# COMPACT_ATOMS: atom_id res chain seq x y z
N MET A 1 22.22 0.04 21.92
CA MET A 1 21.36 1.22 21.71
C MET A 1 20.49 0.82 20.55
N ASP A 2 19.25 0.46 20.83
CA ASP A 2 18.33 -0.01 19.81
C ASP A 2 17.64 1.20 19.18
N LEU A 3 17.52 1.21 17.86
CA LEU A 3 16.79 2.23 17.13
C LEU A 3 15.33 1.80 17.06
N GLU A 4 14.46 2.53 17.75
CA GLU A 4 13.03 2.32 17.68
C GLU A 4 12.50 2.67 16.28
N GLN A 5 11.61 1.82 15.76
CA GLN A 5 10.95 2.09 14.49
C GLN A 5 9.98 3.26 14.64
N PRO A 6 10.11 4.34 13.85
CA PRO A 6 9.13 5.42 13.86
C PRO A 6 7.73 4.94 13.47
N GLU A 7 6.69 5.49 14.11
CA GLU A 7 5.31 5.09 13.87
C GLU A 7 4.83 5.34 12.43
N ASN A 8 5.45 6.26 11.71
CA ASN A 8 5.06 6.66 10.37
C ASN A 8 5.77 5.88 9.25
N ILE A 9 6.54 4.83 9.58
CA ILE A 9 7.16 3.96 8.57
C ILE A 9 6.64 2.53 8.63
N VAL A 10 6.60 1.88 7.47
CA VAL A 10 6.13 0.51 7.29
C VAL A 10 7.03 -0.24 6.32
N ALA A 11 7.25 -1.53 6.57
CA ALA A 11 7.94 -2.42 5.64
C ALA A 11 6.91 -3.09 4.72
N VAL A 12 7.05 -2.91 3.41
CA VAL A 12 6.07 -3.36 2.41
C VAL A 12 6.75 -4.25 1.38
N ARG A 13 6.05 -5.29 0.93
CA ARG A 13 6.54 -6.19 -0.12
C ARG A 13 6.13 -5.67 -1.48
N ILE A 14 7.12 -5.31 -2.30
CA ILE A 14 6.92 -4.69 -3.62
C ILE A 14 7.50 -5.56 -4.73
N ASP A 15 6.97 -5.41 -5.93
CA ASP A 15 7.55 -5.94 -7.16
C ASP A 15 8.84 -5.19 -7.48
N SER A 16 9.97 -5.92 -7.54
CA SER A 16 11.29 -5.30 -7.69
C SER A 16 11.51 -4.60 -9.04
N LYS A 17 10.63 -4.81 -10.02
CA LYS A 17 10.73 -4.22 -11.35
C LYS A 17 9.84 -2.98 -11.48
N THR A 18 8.65 -3.00 -10.88
CA THR A 18 7.66 -1.92 -11.05
C THR A 18 7.58 -0.98 -9.86
N GLY A 19 8.05 -1.38 -8.68
CA GLY A 19 7.90 -0.61 -7.45
C GLY A 19 6.50 -0.62 -6.85
N LEU A 20 5.54 -1.32 -7.48
CA LEU A 20 4.17 -1.47 -7.01
C LEU A 20 4.04 -2.60 -5.99
N LEU A 21 2.91 -2.66 -5.27
CA LEU A 21 2.66 -3.73 -4.30
C LEU A 21 2.76 -5.10 -4.98
N ALA A 22 3.46 -6.04 -4.36
CA ALA A 22 3.58 -7.38 -4.89
C ALA A 22 2.22 -8.10 -4.80
N SER A 23 1.73 -8.63 -5.92
CA SER A 23 0.63 -9.59 -5.92
C SER A 23 1.11 -10.99 -5.49
N PRO A 24 0.20 -11.92 -5.12
CA PRO A 24 0.59 -13.30 -4.83
C PRO A 24 1.32 -14.02 -5.97
N LYS A 25 1.12 -13.57 -7.23
CA LYS A 25 1.76 -14.15 -8.42
C LYS A 25 3.08 -13.47 -8.78
N THR A 26 3.44 -12.38 -8.09
CA THR A 26 4.67 -11.63 -8.36
C THR A 26 5.88 -12.48 -7.99
N LYS A 27 6.64 -12.90 -9.01
CA LYS A 27 7.78 -13.82 -8.85
C LYS A 27 8.98 -13.17 -8.15
N LYS A 28 9.26 -11.91 -8.45
CA LYS A 28 10.41 -11.17 -7.90
C LYS A 28 9.90 -10.05 -7.00
N THR A 29 10.13 -10.21 -5.70
CA THR A 29 9.69 -9.25 -4.68
C THR A 29 10.84 -8.84 -3.78
N ILE A 30 10.83 -7.59 -3.33
CA ILE A 30 11.70 -7.09 -2.27
C ILE A 30 10.85 -6.50 -1.14
N THR A 31 11.43 -6.41 0.05
CA THR A 31 10.85 -5.66 1.16
C THR A 31 11.51 -4.30 1.18
N GLU A 32 10.70 -3.25 1.18
CA GLU A 32 11.15 -1.86 1.17
C GLU A 32 10.45 -1.07 2.27
N ILE A 33 11.12 -0.08 2.84
CA ILE A 33 10.57 0.75 3.91
C ILE A 33 9.98 2.02 3.30
N PHE A 34 8.71 2.26 3.59
CA PHE A 34 8.00 3.45 3.15
C PHE A 34 7.53 4.27 4.33
N ARG A 35 7.42 5.59 4.13
CA ARG A 35 6.50 6.37 4.94
C ARG A 35 5.08 5.95 4.62
N LYS A 36 4.19 5.87 5.61
CA LYS A 36 2.81 5.39 5.45
C LYS A 36 2.08 6.11 4.32
N GLU A 37 2.29 7.42 4.17
CA GLU A 37 1.69 8.26 3.13
C GLU A 37 2.21 8.02 1.70
N HIS A 38 3.31 7.28 1.54
CA HIS A 38 3.96 7.03 0.25
C HIS A 38 3.93 5.55 -0.16
N VAL A 39 3.16 4.72 0.56
CA VAL A 39 2.97 3.32 0.16
C VAL A 39 2.19 3.28 -1.17
N PRO A 40 2.66 2.54 -2.18
CA PRO A 40 1.90 2.34 -3.40
C PRO A 40 0.51 1.78 -3.09
N ASN A 41 -0.54 2.34 -3.73
CA ASN A 41 -1.92 1.91 -3.53
C ASN A 41 -2.42 0.92 -4.61
N THR A 42 -1.52 0.52 -5.53
CA THR A 42 -1.82 -0.42 -6.62
C THR A 42 -0.88 -1.61 -6.58
N PHE A 43 -1.39 -2.75 -7.05
CA PHE A 43 -0.64 -3.99 -7.16
C PHE A 43 0.00 -4.11 -8.54
N SER A 44 1.15 -4.80 -8.62
CA SER A 44 1.71 -5.20 -9.90
C SER A 44 0.80 -6.23 -10.60
N GLU A 45 0.80 -6.19 -11.93
CA GLU A 45 -0.03 -7.02 -12.80
C GLU A 45 0.05 -8.51 -12.40
N GLY A 46 -1.13 -9.13 -12.21
CA GLY A 46 -1.26 -10.50 -11.68
C GLY A 46 -2.19 -10.63 -10.46
N SER A 47 -2.67 -9.51 -9.94
CA SER A 47 -3.64 -9.43 -8.84
C SER A 47 -5.09 -9.50 -9.37
N ASN A 48 -5.75 -10.65 -9.22
CA ASN A 48 -7.21 -10.74 -9.29
C ASN A 48 -7.82 -10.37 -7.93
N ILE A 49 -7.49 -9.20 -7.41
CA ILE A 49 -8.18 -8.65 -6.24
C ILE A 49 -8.76 -7.33 -6.72
N LEU A 50 -10.08 -7.35 -6.90
CA LEU A 50 -10.93 -6.24 -7.30
C LEU A 50 -10.38 -4.93 -6.73
N GLN A 51 -10.01 -4.02 -7.63
CA GLN A 51 -9.90 -2.60 -7.32
C GLN A 51 -11.26 -2.16 -6.78
N LYS A 52 -11.46 -2.23 -5.46
CA LYS A 52 -12.61 -1.60 -4.83
C LYS A 52 -12.32 -0.11 -4.87
N LYS A 53 -12.82 0.50 -5.94
CA LYS A 53 -13.06 1.92 -6.15
C LYS A 53 -13.15 2.65 -4.80
N GLU A 54 -12.30 3.65 -4.61
CA GLU A 54 -12.49 4.69 -3.60
C GLU A 54 -13.86 5.33 -3.87
N GLU A 55 -14.88 4.89 -3.14
CA GLU A 55 -16.09 5.67 -2.95
C GLU A 55 -15.72 6.81 -2.00
N GLU A 56 -15.58 7.99 -2.58
CA GLU A 56 -15.64 9.29 -1.93
C GLU A 56 -16.75 9.29 -0.88
N ILE A 57 -16.36 9.21 0.40
CA ILE A 57 -17.29 9.33 1.52
C ILE A 57 -17.72 10.79 1.59
N THR A 58 -18.76 11.13 0.84
CA THR A 58 -19.49 12.39 1.03
C THR A 58 -20.16 12.32 2.40
N THR A 59 -19.65 13.10 3.35
CA THR A 59 -20.28 13.33 4.65
C THR A 59 -21.69 13.88 4.43
N PRO A 60 -22.77 13.22 4.90
CA PRO A 60 -24.06 13.87 4.96
C PRO A 60 -24.00 14.97 6.02
N GLU A 61 -24.41 16.19 5.66
CA GLU A 61 -24.61 17.29 6.61
C GLU A 61 -25.51 16.82 7.77
N LEU A 62 -25.00 16.88 8.99
CA LEU A 62 -25.82 16.77 10.19
C LEU A 62 -26.61 18.07 10.34
N ILE A 63 -27.84 18.07 9.87
CA ILE A 63 -28.86 19.05 10.30
C ILE A 63 -29.40 18.55 11.64
N PHE A 64 -29.04 19.25 12.72
CA PHE A 64 -29.76 19.25 13.99
C PHE A 64 -30.24 20.68 14.26
#